data_AF-A0A0B4RAB0-F1
#
_entry.id   AF-A0A0B4RAB0-F1
#
_cell.length_a   1.000
_cell.length_b   1.000
_cell.length_c   1.000
_cell.angle_alpha   90.00
_cell.angle_beta   90.00
_cell.angle_gamma   90.00
#
_symmetry.space_group_name_H-M   'P 1'
#
loop_
_entity.id
_entity.type
_entity.pdbx_description
1 polymer ?
#
loop_
_entity_poly.entity_id
_entity_poly.type
_entity_poly.pdbx_seq_one_letter_code
_entity_poly.pdbx_strand_id
1 'polypeptide(L)'
;MKNNKGITLVEILGALAILGIIVVVIMSVFSNGANSSERTTSRQQLQQESNLIIEQIRSIYLKNEKKNSVPTEFKIKVKGSKLVYLDTNNANEKIISSGYEYTLINGDVNKEILFNRTKATPFHLKISENNQEFNVKTTFSKLK
;
A
#
# COMPACT_ATOMS: atom_id res chain seq x y z
N MET A 1 -42.32 -18.40 -56.70
CA MET A 1 -42.82 -19.15 -55.53
C MET A 1 -41.93 -18.81 -54.34
N LYS A 2 -42.47 -18.27 -53.24
CA LYS A 2 -41.71 -17.81 -52.06
C LYS A 2 -41.67 -18.94 -51.03
N ASN A 3 -40.48 -19.38 -50.65
CA ASN A 3 -40.28 -20.45 -49.67
C ASN A 3 -40.34 -19.86 -48.25
N ASN A 4 -41.40 -20.15 -47.48
CA ASN A 4 -41.53 -19.74 -46.09
C ASN A 4 -40.93 -20.83 -45.18
N LYS A 5 -39.59 -20.90 -45.09
CA LYS A 5 -38.95 -21.71 -44.05
C LYS A 5 -39.08 -20.97 -42.72
N GLY A 6 -39.97 -21.44 -41.85
CA GLY A 6 -40.06 -20.96 -40.48
C GLY A 6 -38.87 -21.43 -39.65
N ILE A 7 -38.48 -20.63 -38.65
CA ILE A 7 -37.49 -21.03 -37.64
C ILE A 7 -38.07 -22.15 -36.80
N THR A 8 -37.31 -23.23 -36.60
CA THR A 8 -37.72 -24.34 -35.73
C THR A 8 -37.35 -24.05 -34.27
N LEU A 9 -38.15 -24.59 -33.33
CA LEU A 9 -37.90 -24.43 -31.89
C LEU A 9 -36.52 -24.95 -31.48
N VAL A 10 -36.08 -26.05 -32.10
CA VAL A 10 -34.79 -26.69 -31.84
C VAL A 10 -33.62 -25.80 -32.27
N GLU A 11 -33.74 -25.08 -33.39
CA GLU A 11 -32.71 -24.12 -33.83
C GLU A 11 -32.58 -22.94 -32.85
N ILE A 12 -33.70 -22.42 -32.33
CA ILE A 12 -33.66 -21.34 -31.31
C ILE A 12 -33.03 -21.85 -30.01
N LEU A 13 -33.42 -23.04 -29.55
CA LEU A 13 -32.87 -23.66 -28.35
C LEU A 13 -31.36 -23.91 -28.47
N GLY A 14 -30.91 -24.42 -29.62
CA GLY A 14 -29.49 -24.61 -29.91
C GLY A 14 -28.72 -23.29 -29.91
N ALA A 15 -29.25 -22.25 -30.55
CA ALA A 15 -28.63 -20.93 -30.57
C ALA A 15 -28.55 -20.30 -29.17
N LEU A 16 -29.61 -20.42 -28.36
CA LEU A 16 -29.65 -19.92 -26.98
C LEU A 16 -28.68 -20.69 -26.07
N ALA A 17 -28.55 -21.99 -26.24
CA ALA A 17 -27.61 -22.81 -25.48
C ALA A 17 -26.15 -22.37 -25.76
N ILE A 18 -25.80 -22.20 -27.03
CA ILE A 18 -24.47 -21.73 -27.43
C ILE A 18 -24.22 -20.32 -26.90
N LEU A 19 -25.19 -19.41 -27.05
CA LEU A 19 -25.08 -18.05 -26.54
C LEU A 19 -24.87 -18.01 -25.03
N GLY A 20 -25.60 -18.83 -24.27
CA GLY A 20 -25.45 -18.96 -22.82
C GLY A 20 -24.04 -19.36 -22.42
N ILE A 21 -23.48 -20.37 -23.10
CA ILE A 21 -22.10 -20.82 -22.87
C ILE A 21 -21.11 -19.66 -23.12
N ILE A 22 -21.27 -18.95 -24.23
CA ILE A 22 -20.40 -17.81 -24.59
C ILE A 22 -20.45 -16.72 -23.51
N VAL A 23 -21.65 -16.34 -23.05
CA VAL A 23 -21.83 -15.30 -22.03
C VAL A 23 -21.18 -15.71 -20.71
N VAL A 24 -21.32 -16.97 -20.29
CA VAL A 24 -20.71 -17.50 -19.07
C VAL A 24 -19.18 -17.42 -19.14
N VAL A 25 -18.60 -17.80 -20.27
CA VAL A 25 -17.14 -17.72 -20.48
C VAL A 25 -16.66 -16.26 -20.42
N ILE A 26 -17.35 -15.34 -21.11
CA ILE A 26 -17.00 -13.91 -21.08
C ILE A 26 -17.06 -13.38 -19.65
N MET A 27 -18.12 -13.69 -18.91
CA MET A 27 -18.26 -13.21 -17.53
C MET A 27 -17.21 -13.78 -16.58
N SER A 28 -16.80 -15.03 -16.77
CA SER A 28 -15.73 -15.61 -15.97
C SER A 28 -14.40 -14.88 -16.20
N VAL A 29 -14.03 -14.63 -17.45
CA VAL A 29 -12.81 -13.88 -17.78
C VAL A 29 -12.88 -12.46 -17.24
N PHE A 30 -14.01 -11.78 -17.44
CA PHE A 30 -14.21 -10.42 -16.94
C PHE A 30 -14.11 -10.34 -15.41
N SER A 31 -14.79 -11.23 -14.69
CA SER A 31 -14.75 -11.27 -13.23
C SER A 31 -13.34 -11.54 -12.70
N ASN A 32 -12.62 -12.47 -13.31
CA ASN A 32 -11.22 -12.75 -12.95
C ASN A 32 -10.32 -11.53 -13.20
N GLY A 33 -10.50 -10.85 -14.34
CA GLY A 33 -9.79 -9.62 -14.67
C GLY A 33 -10.05 -8.50 -13.67
N ALA A 34 -11.33 -8.27 -13.32
CA ALA A 34 -11.73 -7.25 -12.35
C ALA A 34 -11.12 -7.52 -10.96
N ASN A 35 -11.24 -8.76 -10.46
CA ASN A 35 -10.68 -9.15 -9.17
C ASN A 35 -9.14 -9.04 -9.13
N SER A 36 -8.46 -9.39 -10.22
CA SER A 36 -7.01 -9.25 -10.33
C SER A 36 -6.59 -7.78 -10.38
N SER A 37 -7.36 -6.96 -11.09
CA SER A 37 -7.14 -5.51 -11.17
C SER A 37 -7.23 -4.88 -9.78
N GLU A 38 -8.30 -5.16 -9.03
CA GLU A 38 -8.52 -4.64 -7.68
C GLU A 38 -7.37 -5.00 -6.72
N ARG A 39 -6.94 -6.27 -6.71
CA ARG A 39 -5.78 -6.72 -5.91
C ARG A 39 -4.49 -5.99 -6.28
N THR A 40 -4.27 -5.78 -7.58
CA THR A 40 -3.09 -5.07 -8.08
C THR A 40 -3.12 -3.60 -7.68
N THR A 41 -4.26 -2.94 -7.83
CA THR A 41 -4.48 -1.55 -7.42
C THR A 41 -4.26 -1.36 -5.93
N SER A 42 -4.84 -2.22 -5.08
CA SER A 42 -4.62 -2.16 -3.62
C SER A 42 -3.15 -2.33 -3.26
N ARG A 43 -2.44 -3.29 -3.87
CA ARG A 43 -1.00 -3.46 -3.65
C ARG A 43 -0.18 -2.25 -4.10
N GLN A 44 -0.55 -1.62 -5.21
CA GLN A 44 0.09 -0.39 -5.69
C GLN A 44 -0.14 0.78 -4.73
N GLN A 45 -1.35 0.92 -4.17
CA GLN A 45 -1.67 1.94 -3.17
C GLN A 45 -0.80 1.77 -1.92
N LEU A 46 -0.70 0.55 -1.38
CA LEU A 46 0.18 0.24 -0.24
C LEU A 46 1.65 0.56 -0.53
N GLN A 47 2.13 0.29 -1.74
CA GLN A 47 3.49 0.62 -2.16
C GLN A 47 3.69 2.14 -2.29
N GLN A 48 2.74 2.88 -2.86
CA GLN A 48 2.82 4.34 -2.99
C GLN A 48 2.82 5.00 -1.62
N GLU A 49 1.95 4.56 -0.72
CA GLU A 49 1.88 5.04 0.66
C GLU A 49 3.19 4.77 1.41
N SER A 50 3.73 3.57 1.26
CA SER A 50 5.03 3.19 1.80
C SER A 50 6.14 4.14 1.33
N ASN A 51 6.19 4.42 0.02
CA ASN A 51 7.17 5.34 -0.55
C ASN A 51 6.99 6.77 -0.02
N LEU A 52 5.73 7.23 0.10
CA LEU A 52 5.42 8.53 0.69
C LEU A 52 5.93 8.62 2.13
N ILE A 53 5.70 7.59 2.96
CA ILE A 53 6.19 7.52 4.34
C ILE A 53 7.72 7.59 4.36
N ILE A 54 8.42 6.84 3.51
CA ILE A 54 9.87 6.87 3.43
C ILE A 54 10.38 8.25 3.05
N GLU A 55 9.79 8.90 2.04
CA GLU A 55 10.21 10.23 1.61
C GLU A 55 9.91 11.30 2.67
N GLN A 56 8.81 11.19 3.42
CA GLN A 56 8.55 12.06 4.56
C GLN A 56 9.60 11.87 5.67
N ILE A 57 9.92 10.62 6.04
CA ILE A 57 10.96 10.31 7.03
C ILE A 57 12.32 10.79 6.52
N ARG A 58 12.61 10.64 5.23
CA ARG A 58 13.85 11.10 4.59
C ARG A 58 13.98 12.61 4.65
N SER A 59 12.92 13.33 4.29
CA SER A 59 12.86 14.80 4.36
C SER A 59 13.07 15.28 5.80
N ILE A 60 12.45 14.59 6.76
CA ILE A 60 12.70 14.82 8.18
C ILE A 60 14.17 14.57 8.49
N TYR A 61 14.75 13.42 8.12
CA TYR A 61 16.14 13.00 8.42
C TYR A 61 17.21 13.91 7.79
N LEU A 62 16.98 14.41 6.58
CA LEU A 62 17.91 15.29 5.85
C LEU A 62 17.74 16.79 6.16
N LYS A 63 16.73 17.16 6.96
CA LYS A 63 16.53 18.55 7.39
C LYS A 63 17.82 19.14 7.99
N ASN A 64 18.24 20.29 7.47
CA ASN A 64 19.54 20.92 7.78
C ASN A 64 19.76 21.15 9.29
N GLU A 65 20.80 20.51 9.82
CA GLU A 65 21.28 20.67 11.21
C GLU A 65 21.89 22.06 11.48
N LYS A 66 22.21 22.84 10.44
CA LYS A 66 22.77 24.20 10.58
C LYS A 66 21.77 25.21 11.18
N LYS A 67 20.48 24.88 11.29
CA LYS A 67 19.55 25.62 12.14
C LYS A 67 19.68 25.06 13.55
N ASN A 68 20.05 25.90 14.52
CA ASN A 68 20.22 25.61 15.97
C ASN A 68 18.95 25.07 16.68
N SER A 69 17.96 24.56 15.94
CA SER A 69 16.65 24.12 16.42
C SER A 69 16.25 22.75 15.87
N VAL A 70 17.13 22.05 15.13
CA VAL A 70 16.85 20.69 14.64
C VAL A 70 17.54 19.68 15.55
N PRO A 71 16.79 18.82 16.27
CA PRO A 71 17.37 17.78 17.10
C PRO A 71 18.17 16.77 16.28
N THR A 72 19.26 16.29 16.85
CA THR A 72 20.09 15.21 16.29
C THR A 72 19.34 13.88 16.22
N GLU A 73 18.37 13.67 17.11
CA GLU A 73 17.62 12.42 17.23
C GLU A 73 16.10 12.66 17.19
N PHE A 74 15.38 11.72 16.59
CA PHE A 74 13.92 11.73 16.56
C PHE A 74 13.37 10.30 16.63
N LYS A 75 12.10 10.15 17.00
CA LYS A 75 11.46 8.85 17.13
C LYS A 75 10.31 8.69 16.13
N ILE A 76 10.19 7.48 15.59
CA ILE A 76 9.00 7.06 14.84
C ILE A 76 8.26 6.01 15.67
N LYS A 77 6.98 6.25 15.94
CA LYS A 77 6.14 5.38 16.76
C LYS A 77 4.85 5.03 16.03
N VAL A 78 4.40 3.79 16.23
CA VAL A 78 3.05 3.38 15.83
C VAL A 78 2.08 3.63 16.99
N LYS A 79 1.06 4.45 16.76
CA LYS A 79 -0.05 4.69 17.68
C LYS A 79 -1.36 4.25 17.03
N GLY A 80 -1.78 3.01 17.29
CA GLY A 80 -2.94 2.42 16.62
C GLY A 80 -2.73 2.36 15.10
N SER A 81 -3.68 2.91 14.35
CA SER A 81 -3.64 3.01 12.87
C SER A 81 -2.94 4.27 12.35
N LYS A 82 -2.02 4.85 13.15
CA LYS A 82 -1.26 6.05 12.80
C LYS A 82 0.23 5.83 13.00
N LEU A 83 1.01 6.34 12.05
CA LEU A 83 2.46 6.46 12.17
C LEU A 83 2.80 7.90 12.55
N VAL A 84 3.50 8.07 13.67
CA VAL A 84 3.76 9.38 14.27
C VAL A 84 5.26 9.62 14.40
N TYR A 85 5.67 10.81 14.03
CA TYR A 85 6.96 11.41 14.34
C TYR A 85 6.90 12.11 15.69
N LEU A 86 7.90 11.84 16.53
CA LEU A 86 8.11 12.45 17.83
C LEU A 86 9.49 13.11 17.84
N ASP A 87 9.52 14.42 18.07
CA ASP A 87 10.75 15.16 18.29
C ASP A 87 11.21 14.96 19.75
N THR A 88 12.50 14.71 19.95
CA THR A 88 13.05 14.40 21.29
C THR A 88 13.16 15.65 22.17
N ASN A 89 13.21 16.85 21.57
CA ASN A 89 13.41 18.12 22.27
C ASN A 89 12.12 18.93 22.45
N ASN A 90 11.13 18.68 21.61
CA ASN A 90 9.79 19.26 21.75
C ASN A 90 8.80 18.11 21.61
N ALA A 91 7.83 17.97 22.53
CA ALA A 91 6.79 16.95 22.47
C ALA A 91 5.77 17.15 21.31
N ASN A 92 6.22 17.70 20.18
CA ASN A 92 5.44 17.91 18.98
C ASN A 92 5.30 16.58 18.24
N GLU A 93 4.11 16.01 18.32
CA GLU A 93 3.70 14.84 17.55
C GLU A 93 3.21 15.28 16.17
N LYS A 94 3.83 14.73 15.12
CA LYS A 94 3.36 14.91 13.75
C LYS A 94 2.95 13.56 13.16
N ILE A 95 1.72 13.50 12.65
CA ILE A 95 1.24 12.33 11.92
C ILE A 95 1.94 12.30 10.56
N ILE A 96 2.60 11.18 10.24
CA ILE A 96 3.22 10.90 8.94
C ILE A 96 2.19 10.25 8.03
N SER A 97 1.46 9.27 8.57
CA SER A 97 0.40 8.57 7.85
C SER A 97 -0.64 7.99 8.80
N SER A 98 -1.84 7.73 8.27
CA SER A 98 -3.01 7.21 8.99
C SER A 98 -3.90 6.39 8.09
N GLY A 99 -4.65 5.45 8.66
CA GLY A 99 -5.66 4.65 7.95
C GLY A 99 -5.21 3.23 7.61
N TYR A 100 -3.97 2.89 7.92
CA TYR A 100 -3.40 1.56 7.68
C TYR A 100 -2.93 0.93 8.99
N GLU A 101 -2.72 -0.39 8.96
CA GLU A 101 -2.06 -1.09 10.05
C GLU A 101 -0.54 -1.08 9.86
N TYR A 102 0.18 -0.63 10.89
CA TYR A 102 1.64 -0.49 10.83
C TYR A 102 2.33 -1.42 11.82
N THR A 103 3.38 -2.11 11.37
CA THR A 103 4.29 -2.87 12.25
C THR A 103 5.73 -2.46 11.98
N LEU A 104 6.43 -2.05 13.04
CA LEU A 104 7.87 -1.75 13.01
C LEU A 104 8.65 -2.97 13.51
N ILE A 105 9.51 -3.51 12.65
CA ILE A 105 10.17 -4.81 12.91
C ILE A 105 11.48 -4.64 13.73
N ASN A 106 12.01 -3.42 13.86
CA ASN A 106 13.23 -3.12 14.61
C ASN A 106 13.00 -2.44 15.98
N GLY A 107 11.75 -2.29 16.43
CA GLY A 107 11.42 -1.65 17.70
C GLY A 107 11.31 -2.67 18.83
N ASP A 108 12.31 -2.72 19.69
CA ASP A 108 12.31 -3.49 20.93
C ASP A 108 11.05 -3.18 21.77
N VAL A 109 10.22 -4.20 22.05
CA VAL A 109 9.00 -4.30 22.91
C VAL A 109 7.92 -3.18 22.79
N ASN A 110 8.23 -2.00 22.27
CA ASN A 110 7.48 -0.75 22.42
C ASN A 110 7.03 -0.12 21.09
N LYS A 111 7.25 -0.77 19.93
CA LYS A 111 6.83 -0.28 18.60
C LYS A 111 7.35 1.12 18.25
N GLU A 112 8.59 1.43 18.67
CA GLU A 112 9.26 2.71 18.39
C GLU A 112 10.64 2.45 17.77
N ILE A 113 11.07 3.35 16.88
CA ILE A 113 12.44 3.36 16.35
C ILE A 113 13.04 4.75 16.64
N LEU A 114 14.22 4.75 17.26
CA LEU A 114 15.03 5.94 17.45
C LEU A 114 15.94 6.14 16.23
N PHE A 115 15.82 7.29 15.58
CA PHE A 115 16.68 7.72 14.49
C PHE A 115 17.73 8.68 15.00
N ASN A 116 18.97 8.45 14.60
CA ASN A 116 20.07 9.39 14.81
C ASN A 116 20.56 9.89 13.43
N ARG A 117 20.50 11.21 13.21
CA ARG A 117 20.85 11.84 11.93
C ARG A 117 22.33 11.72 11.54
N THR A 118 23.19 11.38 12.49
CA THR A 118 24.63 11.23 12.27
C THR A 118 25.04 9.79 11.93
N LYS A 119 24.14 8.82 12.14
CA LYS A 119 24.43 7.39 11.97
C LYS A 119 23.45 6.74 11.02
N ALA A 120 23.92 5.72 10.31
CA ALA A 120 23.04 4.89 9.51
C ALA A 120 22.02 4.18 10.43
N THR A 121 20.73 4.36 10.18
CA THR A 121 19.65 3.74 10.96
C THR A 121 18.82 2.81 10.06
N PRO A 122 18.77 1.50 10.34
CA PRO A 122 17.93 0.56 9.59
C PRO A 122 16.46 0.77 9.94
N PHE A 123 15.60 0.80 8.92
CA PHE A 123 14.17 1.01 9.04
C PHE A 123 13.40 -0.08 8.30
N HIS A 124 12.63 -0.84 9.08
CA HIS A 124 11.78 -1.91 8.59
C HIS A 124 10.33 -1.62 8.97
N LEU A 125 9.49 -1.40 7.96
CA LEU A 125 8.07 -1.09 8.11
C LEU A 125 7.24 -2.11 7.34
N LYS A 126 6.24 -2.67 7.99
CA LYS A 126 5.15 -3.40 7.34
C LYS A 126 3.89 -2.54 7.39
N ILE A 127 3.25 -2.38 6.24
CA ILE A 127 1.93 -1.74 6.08
C ILE A 127 0.95 -2.81 5.63
N SER A 128 -0.23 -2.85 6.24
CA SER A 128 -1.30 -3.81 5.92
C SER A 128 -2.64 -3.09 5.76
N GLU A 129 -3.41 -3.53 4.77
CA GLU A 129 -4.81 -3.13 4.52
C GLU A 129 -5.54 -4.26 3.79
N ASN A 130 -6.77 -4.59 4.21
CA ASN A 130 -7.66 -5.53 3.53
C ASN A 130 -6.98 -6.84 3.06
N ASN A 131 -6.18 -7.45 3.95
CA ASN A 131 -5.48 -8.72 3.72
C ASN A 131 -4.39 -8.66 2.62
N GLN A 132 -3.98 -7.46 2.22
CA GLN A 132 -2.78 -7.17 1.45
C GLN A 132 -1.72 -6.57 2.38
N GLU A 133 -0.45 -6.94 2.17
CA GLU A 133 0.67 -6.44 2.95
C GLU A 133 1.77 -5.92 2.03
N PHE A 134 2.44 -4.86 2.47
CA PHE A 134 3.64 -4.36 1.84
C PHE A 134 4.75 -4.14 2.87
N ASN A 135 5.94 -4.65 2.57
CA ASN A 135 7.10 -4.59 3.45
C ASN A 135 8.16 -3.67 2.85
N VAL A 136 8.56 -2.67 3.61
CA VAL A 136 9.67 -1.78 3.30
C VAL A 136 10.84 -2.13 4.19
N LYS A 137 12.00 -2.36 3.57
CA LYS A 137 13.28 -2.49 4.26
C LYS A 137 14.26 -1.51 3.63
N THR A 138 14.73 -0.56 4.42
CA THR A 138 15.68 0.46 3.96
C THR A 138 16.59 0.90 5.10
N THR A 139 17.63 1.65 4.78
CA THR A 139 18.56 2.23 5.76
C THR A 139 18.71 3.71 5.45
N PHE A 140 18.45 4.56 6.46
CA PHE A 140 18.65 5.99 6.35
C PHE A 140 20.10 6.32 6.73
N SER A 141 20.85 6.95 5.82
CA SER A 141 22.22 7.40 6.05
C SER A 141 22.50 8.68 5.27
N LYS A 142 23.47 9.49 5.71
CA LYS A 142 23.98 10.64 4.95
C LYS A 142 25.10 10.14 4.03
N LEU A 143 25.07 10.58 2.76
CA LEU A 143 26.20 10.39 1.85
C LEU A 143 27.39 11.21 2.40
N LYS A 144 28.54 10.56 2.56
CA LYS A 144 29.79 11.20 2.97
C LYS A 144 30.42 11.96 1.81
#